data_AF-A0A117LRQ2-F1
#
_entry.id   AF-A0A117LRQ2-F1
#
_cell.length_a   1.000
_cell.length_b   1.000
_cell.length_c   1.000
_cell.angle_alpha   90.00
_cell.angle_beta   90.00
_cell.angle_gamma   90.00
#
_symmetry.space_group_name_H-M   'P 1'
#
loop_
_entity.id
_entity.type
_entity.pdbx_description
1 polymer ?
#
loop_
_entity_poly.entity_id
_entity_poly.type
_entity_poly.pdbx_seq_one_letter_code
_entity_poly.pdbx_strand_id
1 'polypeptide(L)'
;MRLKVGIADIKYNTKEQRVDSTQMMTNIKLAGRLSLAYDVLSQAVNACPPELLTDSLKQMLEPAYKTKVLYRSRGSEAQKRIQEIIDLGIELISNIKFNPSIGKLHAMAVLQRFIEEQAVFNSEKKTWEAKANKDIKADSLQSAYDPDVTYRKKASKGHVGLVLNIAETCADENPVQIITDYAVEKNRVGDAEILEKRI
;
A
#
# COMPACT_ATOMS: atom_id res chain seq x y z
N MET A 1 -13.67 -0.92 11.89
CA MET A 1 -14.12 -1.59 13.14
C MET A 1 -14.42 -0.49 14.14
N ARG A 2 -15.64 -0.42 14.70
CA ARG A 2 -16.00 0.58 15.73
C ARG A 2 -15.94 -0.10 17.08
N LEU A 3 -15.09 0.36 17.98
CA LEU A 3 -15.16 -0.02 19.39
C LEU A 3 -16.41 0.66 19.97
N LYS A 4 -17.53 -0.06 20.01
CA LYS A 4 -18.67 0.33 20.86
C LYS A 4 -18.32 -0.09 22.28
N VAL A 5 -17.60 0.75 23.00
CA VAL A 5 -17.45 0.60 24.44
C VAL A 5 -18.83 0.90 25.04
N GLY A 6 -19.42 -0.08 25.74
CA GLY A 6 -20.68 0.08 26.45
C GLY A 6 -20.45 0.93 27.70
N ILE A 7 -20.60 2.24 27.59
CA ILE A 7 -20.50 3.20 28.71
C ILE A 7 -21.91 3.49 29.26
N ALA A 8 -22.65 2.45 29.65
CA ALA A 8 -24.01 2.63 30.16
C ALA A 8 -24.05 3.10 31.63
N ASP A 9 -22.99 2.85 32.42
CA ASP A 9 -23.06 3.00 33.88
C ASP A 9 -22.10 4.05 34.47
N ILE A 10 -21.38 4.83 33.64
CA ILE A 10 -20.44 5.83 34.15
C ILE A 10 -20.69 7.19 33.49
N LYS A 11 -20.99 8.19 34.31
CA LYS A 11 -21.22 9.59 33.90
C LYS A 11 -19.90 10.26 33.51
N TYR A 12 -19.40 10.01 32.31
CA TYR A 12 -18.29 10.76 31.73
C TYR A 12 -18.79 11.85 30.80
N ASN A 13 -18.22 13.05 30.91
CA ASN A 13 -18.45 14.13 29.95
C ASN A 13 -17.63 13.87 28.68
N THR A 14 -18.35 13.65 27.58
CA THR A 14 -17.80 13.44 26.22
C THR A 14 -17.94 14.65 25.31
N LYS A 15 -18.40 15.80 25.83
CA LYS A 15 -18.55 17.05 25.06
C LYS A 15 -17.22 17.74 24.80
N GLU A 16 -16.25 17.54 25.70
CA GLU A 16 -14.88 18.02 25.53
C GLU A 16 -13.96 16.82 25.31
N GLN A 17 -13.31 16.79 24.15
CA GLN A 17 -12.43 15.71 23.75
C GLN A 17 -11.13 16.25 23.19
N ARG A 18 -10.03 15.61 23.57
CA ARG A 18 -8.72 15.80 22.97
C ARG A 18 -8.56 14.77 21.85
N VAL A 19 -7.92 15.20 20.77
CA VAL A 19 -7.63 14.36 19.61
C VAL A 19 -6.15 14.44 19.30
N ASP A 20 -5.49 13.28 19.31
CA ASP A 20 -4.06 13.16 19.02
C ASP A 20 -3.82 12.21 17.85
N SER A 21 -2.78 12.48 17.05
CA SER A 21 -2.39 11.67 15.90
C SER A 21 -0.98 11.10 16.04
N THR A 22 -0.79 9.85 15.63
CA THR A 22 0.52 9.20 15.60
C THR A 22 0.73 8.44 14.30
N GLN A 23 1.99 8.37 13.85
CA GLN A 23 2.36 7.58 12.67
C GLN A 23 2.48 6.10 13.07
N MET A 24 1.77 5.23 12.36
CA MET A 24 1.76 3.79 12.60
C MET A 24 2.40 3.07 11.42
N MET A 25 3.34 2.17 11.68
CA MET A 25 3.86 1.27 10.67
C MET A 25 3.16 -0.09 10.78
N THR A 26 2.78 -0.67 9.66
CA THR A 26 2.29 -2.04 9.61
C THR A 26 3.42 -3.01 9.96
N ASN A 27 3.11 -4.15 10.59
CA ASN A 27 4.10 -5.21 10.87
C ASN A 27 4.46 -6.01 9.60
N ILE A 28 4.90 -5.30 8.56
CA ILE A 28 5.26 -5.82 7.25
C ILE A 28 6.61 -5.24 6.89
N LYS A 29 7.48 -6.09 6.33
CA LYS A 29 8.81 -5.66 5.88
C LYS A 29 8.66 -4.54 4.84
N LEU A 30 9.25 -3.38 5.14
CA LEU A 30 9.37 -2.31 4.16
C LEU A 30 10.27 -2.77 3.01
N ALA A 31 9.67 -2.86 1.84
CA ALA A 31 10.31 -3.29 0.61
C ALA A 31 10.89 -2.08 -0.13
N GLY A 32 12.15 -2.19 -0.58
CA GLY A 32 12.62 -1.27 -1.62
C GLY A 32 11.82 -1.48 -2.92
N ARG A 33 11.83 -0.49 -3.82
CA ARG A 33 11.01 -0.49 -5.05
C ARG A 33 11.06 -1.80 -5.85
N LEU A 34 12.23 -2.40 -6.01
CA LEU A 34 12.39 -3.68 -6.70
C LEU A 34 11.75 -4.87 -5.94
N SER A 35 11.87 -4.89 -4.61
CA SER A 35 11.21 -5.90 -3.78
C SER A 35 9.69 -5.73 -3.80
N LEU A 36 9.19 -4.48 -3.79
CA LEU A 36 7.77 -4.20 -3.95
C LEU A 36 7.26 -4.71 -5.30
N ALA A 37 7.97 -4.39 -6.39
CA ALA A 37 7.64 -4.86 -7.72
C ALA A 37 7.52 -6.39 -7.77
N TYR A 38 8.52 -7.07 -7.21
CA TYR A 38 8.54 -8.53 -7.12
C TYR A 38 7.35 -9.06 -6.31
N ASP A 39 7.13 -8.55 -5.10
CA ASP A 39 6.08 -9.06 -4.21
C ASP A 39 4.67 -8.81 -4.80
N VAL A 40 4.44 -7.67 -5.48
CA VAL A 40 3.18 -7.38 -6.19
C VAL A 40 2.94 -8.37 -7.31
N LEU A 41 3.92 -8.56 -8.20
CA LEU A 41 3.76 -9.50 -9.32
C LEU A 41 3.64 -10.94 -8.82
N SER A 42 4.40 -11.33 -7.79
CA SER A 42 4.30 -12.68 -7.21
C SER A 42 2.92 -12.97 -6.64
N GLN A 43 2.29 -12.03 -5.96
CA GLN A 43 0.92 -12.22 -5.47
C GLN A 43 -0.07 -12.36 -6.63
N ALA A 44 0.09 -11.56 -7.68
CA ALA A 44 -0.76 -11.63 -8.85
C ALA A 44 -0.62 -12.98 -9.58
N VAL A 45 0.60 -13.43 -9.85
CA VAL A 45 0.86 -14.72 -10.50
C VAL A 45 0.33 -15.88 -9.67
N ASN A 46 0.54 -15.89 -8.34
CA ASN A 46 0.01 -16.94 -7.45
C ASN A 46 -1.51 -16.96 -7.37
N ALA A 47 -2.19 -15.86 -7.67
CA ALA A 47 -3.65 -15.79 -7.67
C ALA A 47 -4.27 -16.34 -8.98
N CYS A 48 -3.44 -16.62 -9.99
CA CYS A 48 -3.90 -17.11 -11.29
C CYS A 48 -3.75 -18.63 -11.41
N PRO A 49 -4.69 -19.31 -12.09
CA PRO A 49 -4.54 -20.70 -12.51
C PRO A 49 -3.29 -20.89 -13.40
N PRO A 50 -2.51 -21.98 -13.22
CA PRO A 50 -1.29 -22.23 -14.00
C PRO A 50 -1.49 -22.27 -15.52
N GLU A 51 -2.70 -22.57 -15.99
CA GLU A 51 -3.06 -22.66 -17.41
C GLU A 51 -3.06 -21.29 -18.09
N LEU A 52 -3.22 -20.21 -17.32
CA LEU A 52 -3.21 -18.83 -17.81
C LEU A 52 -1.84 -18.17 -17.71
N LEU A 53 -0.86 -18.88 -17.16
CA LEU A 53 0.50 -18.40 -16.98
C LEU A 53 1.40 -18.90 -18.11
N THR A 54 2.14 -17.99 -18.72
CA THR A 54 3.24 -18.34 -19.62
C THR A 54 4.42 -18.92 -18.84
N ASP A 55 5.36 -19.53 -19.56
CA ASP A 55 6.56 -20.10 -18.94
C ASP A 55 7.40 -19.03 -18.23
N SER A 56 7.44 -17.81 -18.76
CA SER A 56 8.12 -16.66 -18.14
C SER A 56 7.49 -16.28 -16.80
N LEU A 57 6.16 -16.28 -16.71
CA LEU A 57 5.43 -16.01 -15.47
C LEU A 57 5.60 -17.17 -14.47
N LYS A 58 5.57 -18.42 -14.94
CA LYS A 58 5.81 -19.60 -14.10
C LYS A 58 7.22 -19.61 -13.50
N GLN A 59 8.23 -19.26 -14.30
CA GLN A 59 9.62 -19.19 -13.85
C GLN A 59 9.81 -18.19 -12.69
N MET A 60 8.96 -17.17 -12.59
CA MET A 60 8.99 -16.19 -11.52
C MET A 60 8.66 -16.79 -10.13
N LEU A 61 7.85 -17.86 -10.11
CA LEU A 61 7.44 -18.56 -8.90
C LEU A 61 8.56 -19.45 -8.33
N GLU A 62 9.60 -19.72 -9.12
CA GLU A 62 10.73 -20.54 -8.69
C GLU A 62 11.46 -19.88 -7.52
N PRO A 63 11.80 -20.62 -6.44
CA PRO A 63 12.50 -20.06 -5.27
C PRO A 63 13.81 -19.35 -5.64
N ALA A 64 14.52 -19.86 -6.65
CA ALA A 64 15.77 -19.28 -7.14
C ALA A 64 15.57 -17.92 -7.84
N TYR A 65 14.38 -17.66 -8.39
CA TYR A 65 14.08 -16.44 -9.12
C TYR A 65 14.10 -15.23 -8.19
N LYS A 66 13.51 -15.33 -6.99
CA LYS A 66 13.55 -14.25 -5.99
C LYS A 66 14.98 -13.82 -5.69
N THR A 67 15.86 -14.78 -5.43
CA THR A 67 17.27 -14.51 -5.17
C THR A 67 17.95 -13.89 -6.38
N LYS A 68 17.72 -14.42 -7.58
CA LYS A 68 18.28 -13.87 -8.82
C LYS A 68 17.84 -12.44 -9.06
N VAL A 69 16.58 -12.09 -8.80
CA VAL A 69 16.00 -10.76 -9.01
C VAL A 69 16.42 -9.76 -7.95
N LEU A 70 16.42 -10.13 -6.68
CA LEU A 70 16.67 -9.21 -5.58
C LEU A 70 18.16 -9.05 -5.24
N TYR A 71 19.02 -9.99 -5.65
CA TYR A 71 20.44 -9.97 -5.29
C TYR A 71 21.26 -9.06 -6.21
N ARG A 72 22.09 -8.20 -5.59
CA ARG A 72 23.15 -7.37 -6.21
C ARG A 72 22.76 -6.30 -7.23
N SER A 73 21.48 -6.08 -7.51
CA SER A 73 21.08 -5.04 -8.47
C SER A 73 21.24 -3.64 -7.88
N ARG A 74 22.22 -2.88 -8.36
CA ARG A 74 22.46 -1.47 -7.98
C ARG A 74 22.25 -0.55 -9.18
N GLY A 75 21.76 0.66 -8.92
CA GLY A 75 21.62 1.70 -9.93
C GLY A 75 20.77 1.27 -11.14
N SER A 76 21.37 1.33 -12.33
CA SER A 76 20.71 1.02 -13.60
C SER A 76 20.21 -0.42 -13.71
N GLU A 77 20.86 -1.38 -13.05
CA GLU A 77 20.43 -2.77 -13.06
C GLU A 77 19.09 -2.97 -12.32
N ALA A 78 18.88 -2.26 -11.21
CA ALA A 78 17.62 -2.30 -10.49
C ALA A 78 16.47 -1.72 -11.32
N GLN A 79 16.71 -0.63 -12.07
CA GLN A 79 15.72 -0.04 -12.96
C GLN A 79 15.33 -1.00 -14.10
N LYS A 80 16.31 -1.69 -14.70
CA LYS A 80 16.04 -2.71 -15.74
C LYS A 80 15.18 -3.85 -15.21
N ARG A 81 15.46 -4.34 -14.00
CA ARG A 81 14.66 -5.41 -13.39
C ARG A 81 13.26 -4.96 -13.00
N ILE A 82 13.09 -3.71 -12.58
CA ILE A 82 11.76 -3.12 -12.38
C ILE A 82 10.99 -3.09 -13.71
N GLN A 83 11.66 -2.71 -14.81
CA GLN A 83 11.06 -2.76 -16.15
C GLN A 83 10.65 -4.19 -16.53
N GLU A 84 11.53 -5.18 -16.37
CA GLU A 84 11.22 -6.59 -16.64
C GLU A 84 9.98 -7.08 -15.87
N ILE A 85 9.85 -6.69 -14.60
CA ILE A 85 8.69 -7.03 -13.77
C ILE A 85 7.42 -6.32 -14.26
N ILE A 86 7.52 -5.05 -14.68
CA ILE A 86 6.39 -4.31 -15.26
C ILE A 86 5.92 -4.99 -16.55
N ASP A 87 6.84 -5.39 -17.42
CA ASP A 87 6.53 -6.07 -18.68
C ASP A 87 5.80 -7.39 -18.44
N LEU A 88 6.27 -8.20 -17.49
CA LEU A 88 5.59 -9.42 -17.06
C LEU A 88 4.20 -9.14 -16.44
N GLY A 89 4.06 -8.04 -15.69
CA GLY A 89 2.78 -7.63 -15.15
C GLY A 89 1.76 -7.26 -16.23
N ILE A 90 2.20 -6.56 -17.28
CA ILE A 90 1.36 -6.19 -18.43
C ILE A 90 0.97 -7.42 -19.24
N GLU A 91 1.90 -8.35 -19.42
CA GLU A 91 1.64 -9.66 -20.02
C GLU A 91 0.55 -10.41 -19.25
N LEU A 92 0.68 -10.50 -17.93
CA LEU A 92 -0.32 -11.16 -17.07
C LEU A 92 -1.71 -10.51 -17.20
N ILE A 93 -1.79 -9.17 -17.14
CA ILE A 93 -3.05 -8.43 -17.32
C ILE A 93 -3.67 -8.73 -18.69
N SER A 94 -2.84 -8.85 -19.73
CA SER A 94 -3.29 -9.15 -21.08
C SER A 94 -3.85 -10.57 -21.19
N ASN A 95 -3.20 -11.56 -20.57
CA ASN A 95 -3.60 -12.96 -20.58
C ASN A 95 -4.94 -13.18 -19.88
N ILE A 96 -5.21 -12.45 -18.79
CA ILE A 96 -6.45 -12.60 -18.02
C ILE A 96 -7.61 -11.75 -18.55
N LYS A 97 -7.42 -10.96 -19.62
CA LYS A 97 -8.44 -10.04 -20.15
C LYS A 97 -9.76 -10.75 -20.49
N PHE A 98 -9.69 -12.00 -20.91
CA PHE A 98 -10.85 -12.84 -21.23
C PHE A 98 -11.41 -13.63 -20.04
N ASN A 99 -10.87 -13.42 -18.83
CA ASN A 99 -11.28 -14.06 -17.59
C ASN A 99 -11.68 -13.01 -16.53
N PRO A 100 -12.89 -12.42 -16.62
CA PRO A 100 -13.30 -11.30 -15.76
C PRO A 100 -13.34 -11.62 -14.26
N SER A 101 -13.52 -12.89 -13.88
CA SER A 101 -13.49 -13.32 -12.48
C SER A 101 -12.10 -13.14 -11.86
N ILE A 102 -11.04 -13.45 -12.63
CA ILE A 102 -9.65 -13.33 -12.20
C ILE A 102 -9.25 -11.85 -12.14
N GLY A 103 -9.67 -11.05 -13.12
CA GLY A 103 -9.41 -9.61 -13.13
C GLY A 103 -9.98 -8.85 -11.91
N LYS A 104 -10.99 -9.40 -11.25
CA LYS A 104 -11.60 -8.82 -10.02
C LYS A 104 -10.87 -9.20 -8.73
N LEU A 105 -9.86 -10.07 -8.79
CA LEU A 105 -9.10 -10.47 -7.61
C LEU A 105 -8.31 -9.28 -7.06
N HIS A 106 -8.19 -9.22 -5.72
CA HIS A 106 -7.47 -8.14 -5.05
C HIS A 106 -6.02 -8.00 -5.56
N ALA A 107 -5.32 -9.12 -5.77
CA ALA A 107 -3.95 -9.11 -6.27
C ALA A 107 -3.83 -8.46 -7.67
N MET A 108 -4.87 -8.58 -8.53
CA MET A 108 -4.90 -7.91 -9.84
C MET A 108 -5.09 -6.41 -9.70
N ALA A 109 -5.97 -5.98 -8.79
CA ALA A 109 -6.15 -4.55 -8.51
C ALA A 109 -4.86 -3.91 -7.98
N VAL A 110 -4.12 -4.62 -7.12
CA VAL A 110 -2.82 -4.16 -6.61
C VAL A 110 -1.78 -4.10 -7.73
N LEU A 111 -1.71 -5.11 -8.61
CA LEU A 111 -0.82 -5.12 -9.77
C LEU A 111 -1.10 -3.96 -10.73
N GLN A 112 -2.37 -3.75 -11.07
CA GLN A 112 -2.77 -2.66 -11.96
C GLN A 112 -2.39 -1.30 -11.39
N ARG A 113 -2.72 -1.06 -10.11
CA ARG A 113 -2.33 0.16 -9.41
C ARG A 113 -0.81 0.35 -9.41
N PHE A 114 -0.06 -0.71 -9.12
CA PHE A 114 1.41 -0.65 -9.15
C PHE A 114 1.92 -0.20 -10.53
N ILE A 115 1.41 -0.77 -11.63
CA ILE A 115 1.85 -0.38 -12.99
C ILE A 115 1.50 1.08 -13.27
N GLU A 116 0.27 1.53 -12.98
CA GLU A 116 -0.18 2.90 -13.19
C GLU A 116 0.68 3.93 -12.42
N GLU A 117 1.05 3.59 -11.19
CA GLU A 117 1.85 4.46 -10.33
C GLU A 117 3.34 4.41 -10.70
N GLN A 118 3.87 3.26 -11.15
CA GLN A 118 5.30 3.03 -11.32
C GLN A 118 5.80 3.13 -12.77
N ALA A 119 4.90 3.14 -13.75
CA ALA A 119 5.21 3.18 -15.17
C ALA A 119 4.45 4.30 -15.89
N VAL A 120 4.92 4.66 -17.08
CA VAL A 120 4.26 5.57 -18.01
C VAL A 120 4.14 4.90 -19.37
N PHE A 121 3.00 5.06 -20.03
CA PHE A 121 2.81 4.52 -21.37
C PHE A 121 3.46 5.43 -22.41
N ASN A 122 4.39 4.89 -23.19
CA ASN A 122 5.01 5.56 -24.33
C ASN A 122 4.17 5.28 -25.59
N SER A 123 3.46 6.29 -26.08
CA SER A 123 2.56 6.17 -27.23
C SER A 123 3.28 5.90 -28.55
N GLU A 124 4.51 6.38 -28.73
CA GLU A 124 5.30 6.19 -29.94
C GLU A 124 5.78 4.73 -30.06
N LYS A 125 6.30 4.18 -28.97
CA LYS A 125 6.80 2.80 -28.92
C LYS A 125 5.69 1.78 -28.65
N LYS A 126 4.53 2.24 -28.18
CA LYS A 126 3.42 1.42 -27.68
C LYS A 126 3.84 0.47 -26.55
N THR A 127 4.73 0.94 -25.68
CA THR A 127 5.28 0.18 -24.55
C THR A 127 5.13 0.96 -23.26
N TRP A 128 5.09 0.24 -22.13
CA TRP A 128 5.18 0.88 -20.82
C TRP A 128 6.64 1.02 -20.40
N GLU A 129 7.00 2.18 -19.86
CA GLU A 129 8.36 2.47 -19.39
C GLU A 129 8.33 2.77 -17.89
N ALA A 130 9.22 2.13 -17.13
CA ALA A 130 9.36 2.34 -15.69
C ALA A 130 9.81 3.77 -15.40
N LYS A 131 9.07 4.48 -14.54
CA LYS A 131 9.42 5.84 -14.10
C LYS A 131 10.77 5.86 -13.38
N ALA A 132 11.49 6.98 -13.41
CA ALA A 132 12.65 7.16 -12.54
C ALA A 132 12.18 7.34 -11.09
N ASN A 133 13.06 7.03 -10.11
CA ASN A 133 12.70 7.10 -8.69
C ASN A 133 12.20 8.49 -8.27
N LYS A 134 12.72 9.56 -8.86
CA LYS A 134 12.32 10.95 -8.58
C LYS A 134 10.89 11.29 -9.05
N ASP A 135 10.37 10.51 -10.00
CA ASP A 135 9.05 10.73 -10.60
C ASP A 135 7.97 9.85 -9.91
N ILE A 136 8.37 9.01 -8.95
CA ILE A 136 7.44 8.25 -8.11
C ILE A 136 6.87 9.18 -7.04
N LYS A 137 5.55 9.36 -7.09
CA LYS A 137 4.86 10.20 -6.13
C LYS A 137 4.87 9.57 -4.74
N ALA A 138 4.90 10.41 -3.70
CA ALA A 138 4.82 9.99 -2.30
C ALA A 138 3.57 9.15 -1.98
N ASP A 139 2.51 9.33 -2.77
CA ASP A 139 1.25 8.63 -2.60
C ASP A 139 1.18 7.24 -3.27
N SER A 140 2.27 6.84 -3.93
CA SER A 140 2.35 5.52 -4.57
C SER A 140 2.34 4.40 -3.53
N LEU A 141 1.86 3.24 -3.94
CA LEU A 141 1.86 1.97 -3.23
C LEU A 141 3.23 1.71 -2.61
N GLN A 142 3.22 1.37 -1.32
CA GLN A 142 4.45 1.05 -0.58
C GLN A 142 4.49 -0.41 -0.10
N SER A 143 3.38 -1.14 -0.22
CA SER A 143 3.27 -2.53 0.21
C SER A 143 2.40 -3.32 -0.76
N ALA A 144 2.83 -4.54 -1.09
CA ALA A 144 2.01 -5.49 -1.83
C ALA A 144 0.89 -6.09 -0.96
N TYR A 145 0.98 -5.96 0.35
CA TYR A 145 0.11 -6.64 1.33
C TYR A 145 -0.90 -5.70 1.98
N ASP A 146 -0.64 -4.39 1.94
CA ASP A 146 -1.54 -3.36 2.47
C ASP A 146 -1.53 -2.15 1.52
N PRO A 147 -2.56 -2.01 0.67
CA PRO A 147 -2.62 -0.92 -0.31
C PRO A 147 -2.81 0.46 0.33
N ASP A 148 -3.21 0.54 1.60
CA ASP A 148 -3.39 1.82 2.28
C ASP A 148 -2.09 2.35 2.89
N VAL A 149 -1.02 1.55 2.92
CA VAL A 149 0.30 2.00 3.36
C VAL A 149 0.91 2.96 2.34
N THR A 150 1.26 4.16 2.81
CA THR A 150 1.75 5.23 1.94
C THR A 150 2.96 5.93 2.54
N TYR A 151 3.64 6.79 1.76
CA TYR A 151 4.78 7.57 2.24
C TYR A 151 4.39 9.01 2.56
N ARG A 152 4.88 9.52 3.69
CA ARG A 152 4.79 10.94 4.09
C ARG A 152 6.13 11.44 4.58
N LYS A 153 6.49 12.67 4.20
CA LYS A 153 7.65 13.38 4.76
C LYS A 153 7.16 14.44 5.75
N LYS A 154 7.59 14.36 7.02
CA LYS A 154 7.26 15.33 8.08
C LYS A 154 8.56 15.74 8.79
N ALA A 155 8.79 17.05 8.92
CA ALA A 155 9.97 17.62 9.60
C ALA A 155 11.29 16.91 9.22
N SER A 156 11.56 16.83 7.91
CA SER A 156 12.68 16.14 7.25
C SER A 156 12.75 14.60 7.34
N LYS A 157 11.93 13.94 8.17
CA LYS A 157 11.85 12.47 8.27
C LYS A 157 10.77 11.89 7.36
N GLY A 158 11.12 10.80 6.67
CA GLY A 158 10.16 9.99 5.91
C GLY A 158 9.50 8.94 6.79
N HIS A 159 8.20 8.76 6.62
CA HIS A 159 7.39 7.76 7.29
C HIS A 159 6.65 6.95 6.23
N VAL A 160 6.78 5.62 6.28
CA VAL A 160 5.96 4.71 5.48
C VAL A 160 5.00 4.00 6.42
N GLY A 161 3.71 4.11 6.16
CA GLY A 161 2.69 3.60 7.08
C GLY A 161 1.34 4.28 6.94
N LEU A 162 0.63 4.27 8.04
CA LEU A 162 -0.69 4.82 8.27
C LEU A 162 -0.62 5.92 9.33
N VAL A 163 -1.69 6.67 9.51
CA VAL A 163 -1.88 7.57 10.65
C VAL A 163 -3.01 7.02 11.52
N LEU A 164 -2.73 6.92 12.82
CA LEU A 164 -3.71 6.60 13.84
C LEU A 164 -4.11 7.90 14.53
N ASN A 165 -5.41 8.19 14.55
CA ASN A 165 -6.00 9.28 15.31
C ASN A 165 -6.79 8.69 16.46
N ILE A 166 -6.63 9.22 17.67
CA ILE A 166 -7.32 8.75 18.88
C ILE A 166 -8.03 9.94 19.50
N ALA A 167 -9.30 9.77 19.82
CA ALA A 167 -10.08 10.73 20.60
C ALA A 167 -10.26 10.21 22.03
N GLU A 168 -10.13 11.10 22.99
CA GLU A 168 -10.37 10.78 24.40
C GLU A 168 -11.08 11.92 25.12
N THR A 169 -11.84 11.59 26.16
CA THR A 169 -12.44 12.59 27.05
C THR A 169 -11.36 13.40 27.77
N CYS A 170 -11.48 14.72 27.80
CA CYS A 170 -10.50 15.57 28.49
C CYS A 170 -11.10 16.61 29.45
N ALA A 171 -12.42 16.57 29.71
CA ALA A 171 -13.05 17.46 30.69
C ALA A 171 -12.54 17.22 32.11
N ASP A 172 -12.23 18.28 32.85
CA ASP A 172 -11.62 18.24 34.19
C ASP A 172 -12.46 17.48 35.23
N GLU A 173 -13.79 17.46 35.08
CA GLU A 173 -14.69 16.73 35.98
C GLU A 173 -14.65 15.21 35.80
N ASN A 174 -14.02 14.71 34.73
CA ASN A 174 -13.90 13.27 34.50
C ASN A 174 -12.85 12.67 35.44
N PRO A 175 -13.19 11.65 36.26
CA PRO A 175 -12.24 11.05 37.21
C PRO A 175 -11.09 10.30 36.52
N VAL A 176 -11.28 9.89 35.27
CA VAL A 176 -10.25 9.33 34.38
C VAL A 176 -10.55 9.75 32.93
N GLN A 177 -9.53 9.72 32.07
CA GLN A 177 -9.68 9.95 30.64
C GLN A 177 -9.94 8.62 29.92
N ILE A 178 -10.90 8.61 29.01
CA ILE A 178 -11.34 7.41 28.28
C ILE A 178 -11.21 7.65 26.78
N ILE A 179 -10.61 6.69 26.08
CA ILE A 179 -10.62 6.64 24.62
C ILE A 179 -12.05 6.41 24.14
N THR A 180 -12.58 7.37 23.39
CA THR A 180 -13.96 7.39 22.88
C THR A 180 -14.05 6.95 21.42
N ASP A 181 -13.00 7.18 20.64
CA ASP A 181 -12.96 6.86 19.21
C ASP A 181 -11.52 6.71 18.70
N TYR A 182 -11.38 6.06 17.54
CA TYR A 182 -10.12 5.96 16.81
C TYR A 182 -10.30 5.91 15.29
N ALA A 183 -9.31 6.43 14.56
CA ALA A 183 -9.20 6.42 13.11
C ALA A 183 -7.91 5.79 12.66
N VAL A 184 -7.96 4.98 11.62
CA VAL A 184 -6.77 4.60 10.87
C VAL A 184 -6.97 5.05 9.43
N GLU A 185 -6.07 5.88 8.94
CA GLU A 185 -6.12 6.47 7.60
C GLU A 185 -4.75 6.39 6.94
N LYS A 186 -4.71 6.65 5.63
CA LYS A 186 -3.43 6.84 4.91
C LYS A 186 -2.64 7.94 5.58
N ASN A 187 -1.34 7.74 5.79
CA ASN A 187 -0.56 8.67 6.61
C ASN A 187 -0.47 10.11 6.06
N ARG A 188 -0.85 10.32 4.80
CA ARG A 188 -0.97 11.64 4.15
C ARG A 188 -2.20 12.45 4.57
N VAL A 189 -3.25 11.81 5.08
CA VAL A 189 -4.49 12.48 5.48
C VAL A 189 -4.17 13.38 6.67
N GLY A 190 -4.64 14.63 6.61
CA GLY A 190 -4.40 15.62 7.65
C GLY A 190 -5.35 15.47 8.82
N ASP A 191 -4.90 15.80 10.03
CA ASP A 191 -5.70 15.62 11.26
C ASP A 191 -7.05 16.34 11.20
N ALA A 192 -7.10 17.54 10.60
CA ALA A 192 -8.34 18.27 10.36
C ALA A 192 -9.33 17.53 9.45
N GLU A 193 -8.84 16.88 8.39
CA GLU A 193 -9.67 16.11 7.48
C GLU A 193 -10.20 14.82 8.14
N ILE A 194 -9.39 14.20 9.00
CA ILE A 194 -9.82 13.04 9.80
C ILE A 194 -10.94 13.45 10.75
N LEU A 195 -10.79 14.59 11.40
CA LEU A 195 -11.76 15.12 12.36
C LEU A 195 -13.08 15.55 11.68
N GLU A 196 -13.01 16.23 10.53
CA GLU A 196 -14.20 16.67 9.78
C GLU A 196 -15.09 15.50 9.37
N LYS A 197 -14.52 14.35 9.00
CA LYS A 197 -15.28 13.14 8.65
C LYS A 197 -16.00 12.50 9.85
N ARG A 198 -15.80 13.01 11.06
CA ARG A 198 -16.20 12.39 12.33
C ARG A 198 -17.07 13.28 13.22
N ILE A 199 -17.17 14.56 12.89
CA ILE A 199 -18.18 15.49 13.41
C ILE A 199 -19.49 15.26 12.64
#